data_AF-A0A7Y5RWY5-F1
#
_entry.id   AF-A0A7Y5RWY5-F1
#
_cell.length_a   1.000
_cell.length_b   1.000
_cell.length_c   1.000
_cell.angle_alpha   90.00
_cell.angle_beta   90.00
_cell.angle_gamma   90.00
#
_symmetry.space_group_name_H-M   'P 1'
#
loop_
_entity.id
_entity.type
_entity.pdbx_description
1 polymer ?
#
loop_
_entity_poly.entity_id
_entity_poly.type
_entity_poly.pdbx_seq_one_letter_code
_entity_poly.pdbx_strand_id
1 'polypeptide(L)'
;MDVSARQAREWVTLFPRHPVFWLIVSIGLVFVVARRTQPPDPTAGLGSAPNASQPAPLDRAARAAQYGWLSQRDRAAYQALIERVAPPPGFRRVDAPSGSFADWLRHLPCRPADSPVLDGRGRTIRPADDPTLALVLQLQPSRAGLLNAANMVYRLRAEYLWAMQKLDAARFTMTSGAECPWARFAAGERPIVKGRDVTWKPGRPAGGGREPYVGYLETLFKYSSSISLDRDMRRVTGGAVEPGDAFVRVGRPGHAMIVLDVAVDESGQRRMMLGQGGTPPMTLHVLRGADGSPWIAWDGASTLHVPPAPPMPASTWRRWSDE
;
A
#
# COMPACT_ATOMS: atom_id res chain seq x y z
N MET A 1 33.55 -51.67 -39.56
CA MET A 1 33.35 -50.47 -38.72
C MET A 1 33.58 -49.28 -39.64
N ASP A 2 32.62 -48.98 -40.50
CA ASP A 2 31.39 -48.22 -40.20
C ASP A 2 31.69 -46.72 -40.06
N VAL A 3 31.66 -46.04 -41.21
CA VAL A 3 31.20 -44.65 -41.45
C VAL A 3 31.14 -44.50 -42.98
N SER A 4 29.98 -44.16 -43.55
CA SER A 4 29.76 -43.31 -44.75
C SER A 4 28.30 -43.52 -45.21
N ALA A 5 27.51 -42.59 -45.74
CA ALA A 5 27.68 -41.23 -46.21
C ALA A 5 26.31 -40.75 -46.76
N ARG A 6 26.23 -39.44 -47.04
CA ARG A 6 25.37 -38.75 -48.05
C ARG A 6 23.87 -38.63 -47.72
N GLN A 7 23.35 -37.40 -47.56
CA GLN A 7 23.09 -36.32 -48.55
C GLN A 7 21.83 -36.51 -49.42
N ALA A 8 20.86 -35.63 -49.16
CA ALA A 8 20.12 -34.77 -50.10
C ALA A 8 19.02 -35.31 -51.03
N ARG A 9 18.03 -34.42 -51.25
CA ARG A 9 17.00 -34.29 -52.33
C ARG A 9 15.58 -34.63 -51.86
N GLU A 10 14.63 -33.72 -51.66
CA GLU A 10 14.09 -32.59 -52.47
C GLU A 10 13.16 -33.09 -53.61
N TRP A 11 11.94 -32.50 -53.66
CA TRP A 11 11.02 -32.29 -54.82
C TRP A 11 9.67 -33.06 -54.97
N VAL A 12 8.63 -32.23 -55.23
CA VAL A 12 7.48 -32.38 -56.17
C VAL A 12 6.27 -33.17 -55.67
N THR A 13 5.20 -32.53 -55.16
CA THR A 13 4.02 -31.98 -55.87
C THR A 13 3.40 -32.89 -56.93
N LEU A 14 2.08 -33.14 -56.86
CA LEU A 14 1.10 -33.03 -57.96
C LEU A 14 -0.22 -33.74 -57.63
N PHE A 15 -1.30 -32.96 -57.59
CA PHE A 15 -2.70 -33.40 -57.65
C PHE A 15 -3.04 -33.99 -59.03
N PRO A 16 -4.09 -34.83 -59.14
CA PRO A 16 -5.29 -34.39 -59.89
C PRO A 16 -6.63 -34.88 -59.24
N ARG A 17 -7.63 -33.99 -59.07
CA ARG A 17 -8.84 -33.77 -59.93
C ARG A 17 -9.90 -34.89 -59.95
N HIS A 18 -10.95 -34.74 -59.11
CA HIS A 18 -12.41 -34.72 -59.40
C HIS A 18 -13.10 -35.89 -60.19
N PRO A 19 -14.46 -35.97 -60.32
CA PRO A 19 -15.61 -35.86 -59.39
C PRO A 19 -16.60 -37.08 -59.45
N VAL A 20 -17.43 -37.24 -58.41
CA VAL A 20 -18.89 -37.57 -58.40
C VAL A 20 -19.42 -38.78 -59.20
N PHE A 21 -19.99 -39.77 -58.49
CA PHE A 21 -21.12 -40.59 -58.99
C PHE A 21 -21.99 -41.14 -57.82
N TRP A 22 -23.21 -40.60 -57.69
CA TRP A 22 -24.52 -41.15 -57.24
C TRP A 22 -24.63 -42.38 -56.29
N LEU A 23 -25.65 -42.65 -55.46
CA LEU A 23 -26.83 -41.98 -54.84
C LEU A 23 -27.64 -43.09 -54.09
N ILE A 24 -28.05 -42.84 -52.83
CA ILE A 24 -29.33 -43.23 -52.15
C ILE A 24 -29.67 -44.68 -51.68
N VAL A 25 -29.82 -44.75 -50.35
CA VAL A 25 -30.90 -45.33 -49.50
C VAL A 25 -31.05 -46.86 -49.37
N SER A 26 -30.90 -47.33 -48.12
CA SER A 26 -31.88 -48.16 -47.41
C SER A 26 -31.68 -48.11 -45.89
N ILE A 27 -32.80 -47.94 -45.19
CA ILE A 27 -32.98 -47.72 -43.75
C ILE A 27 -32.91 -49.07 -43.00
N GLY A 28 -32.23 -49.10 -41.85
CA GLY A 28 -32.22 -50.24 -40.92
C GLY A 28 -31.88 -49.79 -39.50
N LEU A 29 -32.92 -49.69 -38.67
CA LEU A 29 -32.96 -49.14 -37.32
C LEU A 29 -32.44 -50.16 -36.28
N VAL A 30 -31.32 -49.88 -35.58
CA VAL A 30 -31.04 -50.48 -34.26
C VAL A 30 -30.34 -49.47 -33.35
N PHE A 31 -30.95 -49.28 -32.19
CA PHE A 31 -30.57 -48.44 -31.06
C PHE A 31 -29.16 -48.75 -30.51
N VAL A 32 -28.27 -47.75 -30.51
CA VAL A 32 -27.30 -47.51 -29.43
C VAL A 32 -27.19 -46.01 -29.24
N VAL A 33 -27.49 -45.56 -28.01
CA VAL A 33 -27.39 -44.16 -27.57
C VAL A 33 -25.93 -43.76 -27.50
N ALA A 34 -25.38 -43.24 -28.61
CA ALA A 34 -24.20 -42.40 -28.58
C ALA A 34 -24.67 -40.97 -28.36
N ARG A 35 -24.64 -40.50 -27.10
CA ARG A 35 -24.81 -39.08 -26.79
C ARG A 35 -23.77 -38.32 -27.61
N ARG A 36 -24.23 -37.55 -28.60
CA ARG A 36 -23.46 -36.41 -29.12
C ARG A 36 -23.13 -35.55 -27.90
N THR A 37 -21.88 -35.55 -27.48
CA THR A 37 -21.38 -34.58 -26.52
C THR A 37 -21.43 -33.23 -27.22
N GLN A 38 -22.50 -32.49 -26.97
CA GLN A 38 -22.49 -31.05 -27.15
C GLN A 38 -21.30 -30.53 -26.33
N PRO A 39 -20.38 -29.73 -26.90
CA PRO A 39 -19.36 -29.08 -26.10
C PRO A 39 -20.07 -28.28 -24.99
N PRO A 40 -19.59 -28.33 -23.74
CA PRO A 40 -20.25 -27.64 -22.65
C PRO A 40 -20.34 -26.15 -22.97
N ASP A 41 -21.54 -25.62 -22.79
CA ASP A 41 -21.86 -24.20 -22.87
C ASP A 41 -20.94 -23.44 -21.89
N PRO A 42 -20.11 -22.46 -22.33
CA PRO A 42 -19.16 -21.78 -21.45
C PRO A 42 -19.81 -20.89 -20.38
N THR A 43 -21.14 -20.89 -20.29
CA THR A 43 -21.94 -20.09 -19.36
C THR A 43 -22.69 -20.92 -18.31
N ALA A 44 -22.60 -22.25 -18.32
CA ALA A 44 -23.25 -23.10 -17.33
C ALA A 44 -22.27 -23.54 -16.23
N GLY A 45 -22.08 -22.68 -15.21
CA GLY A 45 -21.37 -23.08 -13.99
C GLY A 45 -20.50 -22.03 -13.31
N LEU A 46 -20.84 -20.74 -13.37
CA LEU A 46 -20.38 -19.79 -12.35
C LEU A 46 -21.48 -19.67 -11.29
N GLY A 47 -21.68 -20.75 -10.54
CA GLY A 47 -22.32 -20.66 -9.24
C GLY A 47 -21.50 -19.67 -8.41
N SER A 48 -22.12 -18.55 -8.06
CA SER A 48 -21.55 -17.52 -7.20
C SER A 48 -20.92 -18.24 -5.99
N ALA A 49 -19.61 -18.18 -5.87
CA ALA A 49 -18.94 -18.62 -4.66
C ALA A 49 -19.65 -17.93 -3.48
N PRO A 50 -19.96 -18.65 -2.39
CA PRO A 50 -20.63 -18.05 -1.25
C PRO A 50 -19.81 -16.83 -0.82
N ASN A 51 -20.47 -15.67 -0.86
CA ASN A 51 -19.93 -14.38 -0.48
C ASN A 51 -19.20 -14.56 0.85
N ALA A 52 -17.87 -14.61 0.83
CA ALA A 52 -17.08 -14.76 2.04
C ALA A 52 -17.47 -13.59 2.93
N SER A 53 -18.24 -13.89 3.97
CA SER A 53 -18.87 -12.88 4.79
C SER A 53 -17.75 -12.01 5.36
N GLN A 54 -17.73 -10.72 5.00
CA GLN A 54 -16.72 -9.81 5.53
C GLN A 54 -16.73 -9.93 7.06
N PRO A 55 -15.56 -10.06 7.70
CA PRO A 55 -15.52 -10.15 9.15
C PRO A 55 -16.20 -8.92 9.74
N ALA A 56 -17.01 -9.15 10.78
CA ALA A 56 -17.72 -8.09 11.47
C ALA A 56 -16.76 -6.95 11.87
N PRO A 57 -17.19 -5.68 11.81
CA PRO A 57 -16.36 -4.56 12.22
C PRO A 57 -15.82 -4.79 13.64
N LEU A 58 -14.51 -4.61 13.83
CA LEU A 58 -13.91 -4.69 15.15
C LEU A 58 -14.49 -3.60 16.07
N ASP A 59 -14.68 -3.93 17.34
CA ASP A 59 -15.04 -2.93 18.34
C ASP A 59 -13.93 -1.91 18.56
N ARG A 60 -14.26 -0.83 19.27
CA ARG A 60 -13.33 0.29 19.52
C ARG A 60 -12.07 -0.13 20.27
N ALA A 61 -12.17 -1.04 21.23
CA ALA A 61 -11.02 -1.47 22.04
C ALA A 61 -10.07 -2.36 21.23
N ALA A 62 -10.62 -3.28 20.44
CA ALA A 62 -9.87 -4.10 19.50
C ALA A 62 -9.19 -3.23 18.42
N ARG A 63 -9.87 -2.20 17.90
CA ARG A 63 -9.24 -1.22 16.99
C ARG A 63 -8.10 -0.46 17.65
N ALA A 64 -8.31 0.06 18.86
CA ALA A 64 -7.27 0.78 19.61
C ALA A 64 -6.02 -0.09 19.87
N ALA A 65 -6.21 -1.40 20.10
CA ALA A 65 -5.13 -2.35 20.34
C ALA A 65 -4.23 -2.60 19.11
N GLN A 66 -4.72 -2.34 17.88
CA GLN A 66 -3.92 -2.47 16.66
C GLN A 66 -2.79 -1.42 16.59
N TYR A 67 -2.93 -0.29 17.27
CA TYR A 67 -1.95 0.79 17.26
C TYR A 67 -0.92 0.61 18.38
N GLY A 68 0.07 -0.25 18.13
CA GLY A 68 1.05 -0.74 19.12
C GLY A 68 2.00 0.30 19.73
N TRP A 69 1.83 1.58 19.44
CA TRP A 69 2.55 2.69 20.07
C TRP A 69 1.68 3.48 21.07
N LEU A 70 0.36 3.24 21.12
CA LEU A 70 -0.52 3.92 22.06
C LEU A 70 -0.25 3.48 23.49
N SER A 71 -0.29 4.44 24.42
CA SER A 71 -0.34 4.13 25.85
C SER A 71 -1.70 3.55 26.23
N GLN A 72 -1.82 2.97 27.43
CA GLN A 72 -3.13 2.51 27.95
C GLN A 72 -4.13 3.67 28.03
N ARG A 73 -3.68 4.86 28.45
CA ARG A 73 -4.49 6.07 28.48
C ARG A 73 -4.99 6.46 27.09
N ASP A 74 -4.11 6.47 26.10
CA ASP A 74 -4.48 6.84 24.73
C ASP A 74 -5.42 5.82 24.09
N ARG A 75 -5.27 4.53 24.42
CA ARG A 75 -6.22 3.49 23.99
C ARG A 75 -7.62 3.71 24.57
N ALA A 76 -7.71 4.11 25.84
CA ALA A 76 -8.99 4.41 26.47
C ALA A 76 -9.67 5.65 25.86
N ALA A 77 -8.88 6.64 25.43
CA ALA A 77 -9.36 7.85 24.76
C ALA A 77 -9.39 7.74 23.22
N TYR A 78 -9.28 6.53 22.67
CA TYR A 78 -9.15 6.32 21.23
C TYR A 78 -10.40 6.81 20.48
N GLN A 79 -10.14 7.65 19.48
CA GLN A 79 -11.13 8.11 18.50
C GLN A 79 -10.54 7.92 17.10
N ALA A 80 -11.30 7.32 16.20
CA ALA A 80 -10.84 6.98 14.87
C ALA A 80 -10.94 8.18 13.91
N LEU A 81 -10.02 8.27 12.95
CA LEU A 81 -10.07 9.30 11.89
C LEU A 81 -11.40 9.29 11.12
N ILE A 82 -11.92 8.10 10.80
CA ILE A 82 -13.19 7.93 10.08
C ILE A 82 -14.40 8.53 10.81
N GLU A 83 -14.36 8.55 12.15
CA GLU A 83 -15.42 9.13 13.01
C GLU A 83 -15.29 10.66 13.11
N ARG A 84 -14.07 11.20 12.96
CA ARG A 84 -13.81 12.64 13.12
C ARG A 84 -14.06 13.48 11.89
N VAL A 85 -13.90 12.88 10.71
CA VAL A 85 -14.01 13.61 9.44
C VAL A 85 -15.06 12.93 8.60
N ALA A 86 -16.25 13.51 8.48
CA ALA A 86 -17.27 13.01 7.55
C ALA A 86 -16.80 13.19 6.09
N PRO A 87 -17.21 12.32 5.15
CA PRO A 87 -16.99 12.59 3.73
C PRO A 87 -17.71 13.89 3.33
N PRO A 88 -17.23 14.60 2.29
CA PRO A 88 -17.88 15.83 1.84
C PRO A 88 -19.27 15.52 1.25
N PRO A 89 -20.20 16.50 1.23
CA PRO A 89 -21.53 16.29 0.65
C PRO A 89 -21.47 15.77 -0.79
N GLY A 90 -22.27 14.74 -1.10
CA GLY A 90 -22.28 14.07 -2.41
C GLY A 90 -21.18 13.02 -2.61
N PHE A 91 -20.27 12.85 -1.66
CA PHE A 91 -19.22 11.82 -1.71
C PHE A 91 -19.50 10.71 -0.70
N ARG A 92 -19.12 9.49 -1.09
CA ARG A 92 -19.03 8.32 -0.19
C ARG A 92 -17.58 7.86 -0.11
N ARG A 93 -17.19 7.24 1.00
CA ARG A 93 -15.85 6.62 1.08
C ARG A 93 -15.71 5.51 0.04
N VAL A 94 -14.51 5.34 -0.48
CA VAL A 94 -14.18 4.13 -1.25
C VAL A 94 -14.19 2.93 -0.31
N ASP A 95 -14.66 1.80 -0.81
CA ASP A 95 -14.70 0.56 -0.05
C ASP A 95 -13.28 0.14 0.35
N ALA A 96 -13.12 -0.29 1.59
CA ALA A 96 -11.85 -0.82 2.11
C ALA A 96 -12.13 -2.16 2.77
N PRO A 97 -11.55 -3.27 2.29
CA PRO A 97 -11.71 -4.57 2.92
C PRO A 97 -11.26 -4.52 4.38
N SER A 98 -12.01 -5.14 5.29
CA SER A 98 -11.65 -5.20 6.71
C SER A 98 -10.24 -5.78 6.89
N GLY A 99 -9.39 -5.10 7.66
CA GLY A 99 -7.99 -5.50 7.87
C GLY A 99 -7.03 -5.19 6.71
N SER A 100 -7.50 -4.52 5.64
CA SER A 100 -6.61 -3.95 4.62
C SER A 100 -5.83 -2.75 5.15
N PHE A 101 -4.81 -2.31 4.41
CA PHE A 101 -4.06 -1.11 4.80
C PHE A 101 -4.96 0.13 4.75
N ALA A 102 -5.84 0.21 3.74
CA ALA A 102 -6.85 1.25 3.63
C ALA A 102 -7.80 1.30 4.85
N ASP A 103 -8.30 0.15 5.30
CA ASP A 103 -9.13 0.06 6.51
C ASP A 103 -8.33 0.51 7.75
N TRP A 104 -7.10 0.05 7.91
CA TRP A 104 -6.27 0.43 9.04
C TRP A 104 -5.91 1.93 9.09
N LEU A 105 -5.66 2.55 7.93
CA LEU A 105 -5.31 3.97 7.83
C LEU A 105 -6.49 4.89 8.18
N ARG A 106 -7.70 4.63 7.66
CA ARG A 106 -8.89 5.45 7.99
C ARG A 106 -9.30 5.33 9.46
N HIS A 107 -8.79 4.36 10.19
CA HIS A 107 -9.02 4.21 11.63
C HIS A 107 -7.91 4.80 12.51
N LEU A 108 -6.90 5.48 11.94
CA LEU A 108 -5.78 6.03 12.72
C LEU A 108 -6.24 6.85 13.94
N PRO A 109 -5.56 6.69 15.09
CA PRO A 109 -5.95 7.34 16.34
C PRO A 109 -5.75 8.84 16.24
N CYS A 110 -6.78 9.58 16.58
CA CYS A 110 -6.78 11.03 16.54
C CYS A 110 -6.43 11.65 17.89
N ARG A 111 -5.76 12.80 17.86
CA ARG A 111 -5.63 13.69 19.03
C ARG A 111 -6.89 14.52 19.24
N PRO A 112 -7.10 15.09 20.45
CA PRO A 112 -8.11 16.13 20.68
C PRO A 112 -8.04 17.27 19.65
N ALA A 113 -9.17 17.94 19.40
CA ALA A 113 -9.31 18.92 18.32
C ALA A 113 -8.42 20.16 18.46
N ASP A 114 -8.08 20.54 19.69
CA ASP A 114 -7.23 21.66 20.08
C ASP A 114 -5.73 21.28 20.13
N SER A 115 -5.34 20.12 19.62
CA SER A 115 -3.95 19.68 19.66
C SER A 115 -3.08 20.37 18.60
N PRO A 116 -1.93 20.95 18.98
CA PRO A 116 -0.96 21.52 18.05
C PRO A 116 -0.11 20.44 17.38
N VAL A 117 0.56 20.78 16.27
CA VAL A 117 1.65 19.97 15.72
C VAL A 117 2.91 20.24 16.53
N LEU A 118 3.46 19.19 17.12
CA LEU A 118 4.66 19.27 17.95
C LEU A 118 5.87 18.64 17.24
N ASP A 119 7.06 19.17 17.54
CA ASP A 119 8.34 18.54 17.18
C ASP A 119 8.66 17.35 18.11
N GLY A 120 9.75 16.62 17.83
CA GLY A 120 10.20 15.50 18.68
C GLY A 120 10.57 15.87 20.12
N ARG A 121 10.70 17.16 20.45
CA ARG A 121 10.96 17.67 21.81
C ARG A 121 9.69 18.16 22.51
N GLY A 122 8.54 18.14 21.84
CA GLY A 122 7.27 18.64 22.37
C GLY A 122 7.06 20.14 22.18
N ARG A 123 7.87 20.81 21.35
CA ARG A 123 7.70 22.24 21.04
C ARG A 123 6.68 22.38 19.92
N THR A 124 5.80 23.37 20.04
CA THR A 124 4.83 23.72 19.01
C THR A 124 5.54 24.18 17.74
N ILE A 125 5.31 23.45 16.64
CA ILE A 125 5.67 23.87 15.28
C ILE A 125 4.51 24.62 14.65
N ARG A 126 3.29 24.16 14.91
CA ARG A 126 2.06 24.71 14.34
C ARG A 126 0.99 24.74 15.42
N PRO A 127 0.33 25.88 15.67
CA PRO A 127 -0.78 25.94 16.61
C PRO A 127 -1.99 25.16 16.07
N ALA A 128 -2.97 24.87 16.93
CA ALA A 128 -4.12 24.05 16.58
C ALA A 128 -5.08 24.74 15.58
N ASP A 129 -5.06 26.08 15.53
CA ASP A 129 -5.90 26.93 14.68
C ASP A 129 -5.24 27.29 13.34
N ASP A 130 -4.08 26.70 13.02
CA ASP A 130 -3.38 26.99 11.77
C ASP A 130 -4.24 26.59 10.55
N PRO A 131 -4.37 27.47 9.53
CA PRO A 131 -5.27 27.27 8.40
C PRO A 131 -4.89 26.08 7.49
N THR A 132 -3.69 25.51 7.63
CA THR A 132 -3.26 24.33 6.87
C THR A 132 -3.45 23.01 7.62
N LEU A 133 -3.88 23.08 8.89
CA LEU A 133 -4.05 21.92 9.76
C LEU A 133 -5.53 21.50 9.79
N ALA A 134 -5.80 20.26 9.41
CA ALA A 134 -7.14 19.67 9.56
C ALA A 134 -7.31 19.07 10.95
N LEU A 135 -6.38 18.18 11.34
CA LEU A 135 -6.31 17.58 12.67
C LEU A 135 -4.94 16.93 12.90
N VAL A 136 -4.64 16.61 14.16
CA VAL A 136 -3.42 15.88 14.56
C VAL A 136 -3.74 14.43 14.86
N LEU A 137 -2.89 13.51 14.40
CA LEU A 137 -2.96 12.08 14.69
C LEU A 137 -2.02 11.73 15.85
N GLN A 138 -2.37 10.70 16.62
CA GLN A 138 -1.66 10.28 17.81
C GLN A 138 -0.39 9.48 17.44
N LEU A 139 0.52 10.07 16.66
CA LEU A 139 1.83 9.49 16.32
C LEU A 139 2.91 10.57 16.38
N GLN A 140 3.63 10.58 17.51
CA GLN A 140 4.65 11.57 17.84
C GLN A 140 6.05 11.08 17.45
N PRO A 141 6.88 11.89 16.78
CA PRO A 141 8.30 11.58 16.58
C PRO A 141 9.06 11.60 17.91
N SER A 142 10.12 10.79 18.01
CA SER A 142 11.05 10.85 19.16
C SER A 142 12.04 12.02 19.04
N ARG A 143 12.73 12.32 20.14
CA ARG A 143 13.82 13.32 20.19
C ARG A 143 15.01 12.99 19.30
N ALA A 144 15.14 11.73 18.85
CA ALA A 144 16.23 11.29 17.98
C ALA A 144 16.16 11.89 16.57
N GLY A 145 15.03 12.50 16.19
CA GLY A 145 14.91 13.21 14.92
C GLY A 145 14.90 12.29 13.69
N LEU A 146 14.58 11.01 13.87
CA LEU A 146 14.60 10.01 12.79
C LEU A 146 13.28 9.96 12.00
N LEU A 147 12.15 10.35 12.59
CA LEU A 147 10.83 10.23 11.96
C LEU A 147 10.49 11.45 11.09
N ASN A 148 11.24 11.66 10.01
CA ASN A 148 10.95 12.66 8.98
C ASN A 148 9.73 12.26 8.12
N ALA A 149 9.34 13.10 7.15
CA ALA A 149 8.18 12.85 6.29
C ALA A 149 8.20 11.49 5.57
N ALA A 150 9.33 11.07 5.01
CA ALA A 150 9.45 9.76 4.35
C ALA A 150 9.40 8.60 5.36
N ASN A 151 10.09 8.75 6.49
CA ASN A 151 10.10 7.75 7.55
C ASN A 151 8.74 7.60 8.24
N MET A 152 7.88 8.63 8.19
CA MET A 152 6.49 8.54 8.62
C MET A 152 5.69 7.54 7.76
N VAL A 153 5.88 7.54 6.44
CA VAL A 153 5.22 6.59 5.52
C VAL A 153 5.69 5.16 5.83
N TYR A 154 6.99 4.96 6.01
CA TYR A 154 7.54 3.68 6.48
C TYR A 154 6.95 3.24 7.82
N ARG A 155 6.86 4.16 8.79
CA ARG A 155 6.30 3.86 10.12
C ARG A 155 4.88 3.34 10.02
N LEU A 156 4.03 3.97 9.22
CA LEU A 156 2.64 3.57 9.04
C LEU A 156 2.53 2.19 8.37
N ARG A 157 3.28 1.95 7.28
CA ARG A 157 3.27 0.64 6.61
C ARG A 157 3.78 -0.46 7.54
N ALA A 158 4.88 -0.23 8.23
CA ALA A 158 5.47 -1.22 9.12
C ALA A 158 4.55 -1.53 10.32
N GLU A 159 3.97 -0.53 10.97
CA GLU A 159 3.03 -0.76 12.07
C GLU A 159 1.75 -1.46 11.61
N TYR A 160 1.26 -1.21 10.40
CA TYR A 160 0.18 -2.00 9.80
C TYR A 160 0.59 -3.48 9.66
N LEU A 161 1.77 -3.75 9.10
CA LEU A 161 2.28 -5.13 8.96
C LEU A 161 2.42 -5.82 10.33
N TRP A 162 2.85 -5.09 11.36
CA TRP A 162 2.86 -5.58 12.73
C TRP A 162 1.45 -5.88 13.25
N ALA A 163 0.51 -4.95 13.10
CA ALA A 163 -0.86 -5.10 13.57
C ALA A 163 -1.59 -6.28 12.91
N MET A 164 -1.30 -6.54 11.63
CA MET A 164 -1.87 -7.66 10.88
C MET A 164 -1.05 -8.95 10.96
N GLN A 165 0.03 -8.98 11.75
CA GLN A 165 0.96 -10.11 11.86
C GLN A 165 1.57 -10.56 10.51
N LYS A 166 1.72 -9.64 9.55
CA LYS A 166 2.31 -9.85 8.21
C LYS A 166 3.81 -9.54 8.22
N LEU A 167 4.54 -10.11 9.18
CA LEU A 167 5.93 -9.72 9.46
C LEU A 167 6.95 -10.19 8.42
N ASP A 168 6.64 -11.20 7.61
CA ASP A 168 7.48 -11.62 6.48
C ASP A 168 7.55 -10.54 5.38
N ALA A 169 6.51 -9.72 5.27
CA ALA A 169 6.45 -8.59 4.34
C ALA A 169 7.13 -7.32 4.90
N ALA A 170 7.60 -7.32 6.16
CA ALA A 170 8.37 -6.20 6.71
C ALA A 170 9.81 -6.24 6.20
N ARG A 171 9.98 -5.96 4.92
CA ARG A 171 11.25 -5.91 4.18
C ARG A 171 11.31 -4.60 3.41
N PHE A 172 12.03 -3.63 3.96
CA PHE A 172 12.18 -2.31 3.35
C PHE A 172 13.61 -2.10 2.84
N THR A 173 13.81 -1.12 1.99
CA THR A 173 15.11 -0.78 1.42
C THR A 173 15.77 0.35 2.21
N MET A 174 17.08 0.27 2.41
CA MET A 174 17.89 1.38 2.91
C MET A 174 18.26 2.34 1.77
N THR A 175 18.67 3.57 2.09
CA THR A 175 19.10 4.56 1.09
C THR A 175 20.26 4.06 0.22
N SER A 176 21.11 3.17 0.74
CA SER A 176 22.18 2.51 -0.02
C SER A 176 21.66 1.58 -1.13
N GLY A 177 20.42 1.08 -0.99
CA GLY A 177 19.83 0.02 -1.82
C GLY A 177 19.80 -1.35 -1.15
N ALA A 178 20.45 -1.51 0.01
CA ALA A 178 20.42 -2.78 0.74
C ALA A 178 19.07 -3.04 1.39
N GLU A 179 18.63 -4.30 1.40
CA GLU A 179 17.42 -4.69 2.12
C GLU A 179 17.60 -4.67 3.63
N CYS A 180 16.51 -4.33 4.32
CA CYS A 180 16.36 -4.33 5.77
C CYS A 180 15.15 -5.20 6.17
N PRO A 181 15.25 -6.54 6.05
CA PRO A 181 14.19 -7.45 6.46
C PRO A 181 14.11 -7.56 8.00
N TRP A 182 12.89 -7.46 8.53
CA TRP A 182 12.59 -7.70 9.94
C TRP A 182 13.08 -9.08 10.40
N ALA A 183 12.93 -10.13 9.58
CA ALA A 183 13.32 -11.49 9.91
C ALA A 183 14.78 -11.61 10.40
N ARG A 184 15.72 -10.90 9.77
CA ARG A 184 17.12 -10.86 10.22
C ARG A 184 17.29 -10.16 11.56
N PHE A 185 16.56 -9.06 11.75
CA PHE A 185 16.59 -8.30 12.99
C PHE A 185 16.03 -9.12 14.16
N ALA A 186 14.94 -9.84 13.92
CA ALA A 186 14.31 -10.77 14.86
C ALA A 186 15.20 -11.97 15.18
N ALA A 187 16.02 -12.43 14.22
CA ALA A 187 17.04 -13.47 14.44
C ALA A 187 18.27 -12.98 15.23
N GLY A 188 18.31 -11.70 15.65
CA GLY A 188 19.39 -11.14 16.46
C GLY A 188 20.52 -10.48 15.66
N GLU A 189 20.40 -10.42 14.33
CA GLU A 189 21.39 -9.75 13.48
C GLU A 189 21.17 -8.24 13.45
N ARG A 190 22.24 -7.47 13.23
CA ARG A 190 22.19 -6.01 13.05
C ARG A 190 22.97 -5.59 11.81
N PRO A 191 22.50 -4.58 11.06
CA PRO A 191 23.21 -4.06 9.92
C PRO A 191 24.42 -3.24 10.39
N ILE A 192 25.57 -3.52 9.79
CA ILE A 192 26.81 -2.74 9.89
C ILE A 192 26.95 -1.99 8.57
N VAL A 193 26.71 -0.69 8.62
CA VAL A 193 26.70 0.20 7.46
C VAL A 193 28.02 0.95 7.34
N LYS A 194 28.72 0.77 6.22
CA LYS A 194 29.95 1.49 5.86
C LYS A 194 29.79 2.12 4.49
N GLY A 195 29.48 3.40 4.43
CA GLY A 195 29.15 4.07 3.17
C GLY A 195 27.89 3.44 2.54
N ARG A 196 28.05 2.83 1.36
CA ARG A 196 26.95 2.11 0.67
C ARG A 196 26.89 0.63 1.03
N ASP A 197 27.95 0.08 1.61
CA ASP A 197 28.03 -1.33 1.93
C ASP A 197 27.28 -1.62 3.23
N VAL A 198 26.42 -2.64 3.18
CA VAL A 198 25.66 -3.12 4.33
C VAL A 198 25.96 -4.59 4.50
N THR A 199 26.61 -4.91 5.61
CA THR A 199 26.79 -6.29 6.06
C THR A 199 25.94 -6.52 7.29
N TRP A 200 25.59 -7.77 7.56
CA TRP A 200 24.77 -8.12 8.72
C TRP A 200 25.56 -9.10 9.58
N LYS A 201 25.52 -8.88 10.89
CA LYS A 201 26.24 -9.70 11.87
C LYS A 201 25.36 -9.94 13.10
N PRO A 202 25.54 -11.05 13.82
CA PRO A 202 24.96 -11.19 15.16
C PRO A 202 25.31 -9.99 16.03
N GLY A 203 24.34 -9.44 16.77
CA GLY A 203 24.56 -8.23 17.58
C GLY A 203 23.64 -8.08 18.80
N ARG A 204 22.51 -8.77 18.86
CA ARG A 204 21.64 -8.85 20.03
C ARG A 204 20.99 -10.24 20.10
N PRO A 205 20.43 -10.65 21.25
CA PRO A 205 19.60 -11.85 21.32
C PRO A 205 18.45 -11.80 20.30
N ALA A 206 18.07 -12.97 19.79
CA ALA A 206 16.88 -13.12 18.97
C ALA A 206 15.62 -12.73 19.76
N GLY A 207 14.64 -12.15 19.09
CA GLY A 207 13.40 -11.72 19.73
C GLY A 207 12.39 -11.15 18.73
N GLY A 208 11.18 -11.69 18.76
CA GLY A 208 10.05 -11.28 17.90
C GLY A 208 9.09 -10.28 18.52
N GLY A 209 9.41 -9.76 19.73
CA GLY A 209 8.51 -8.90 20.50
C GLY A 209 8.49 -7.44 20.04
N ARG A 210 7.60 -6.66 20.68
CA ARG A 210 7.37 -5.24 20.35
C ARG A 210 8.63 -4.39 20.49
N GLU A 211 9.42 -4.61 21.54
CA GLU A 211 10.65 -3.84 21.81
C GLU A 211 11.71 -4.04 20.71
N PRO A 212 12.11 -5.28 20.34
CA PRO A 212 12.96 -5.50 19.17
C PRO A 212 12.40 -4.87 17.89
N TYR A 213 11.08 -4.87 17.70
CA TYR A 213 10.45 -4.22 16.55
C TYR A 213 10.61 -2.69 16.55
N VAL A 214 10.51 -2.03 17.72
CA VAL A 214 10.85 -0.59 17.82
C VAL A 214 12.30 -0.35 17.38
N GLY A 215 13.25 -1.16 17.86
CA GLY A 215 14.66 -1.04 17.48
C GLY A 215 14.91 -1.28 15.99
N TYR A 216 14.14 -2.18 15.36
CA TYR A 216 14.16 -2.39 13.92
C TYR A 216 13.72 -1.12 13.17
N LEU A 217 12.62 -0.49 13.59
CA LEU A 217 12.12 0.74 12.98
C LEU A 217 13.12 1.89 13.14
N GLU A 218 13.72 2.06 14.33
CA GLU A 218 14.76 3.08 14.53
C GLU A 218 15.99 2.85 13.64
N THR A 219 16.38 1.58 13.47
CA THR A 219 17.47 1.21 12.56
C THR A 219 17.11 1.52 11.11
N LEU A 220 15.90 1.17 10.67
CA LEU A 220 15.38 1.51 9.35
C LEU A 220 15.43 3.02 9.14
N PHE A 221 14.85 3.80 10.05
CA PHE A 221 14.75 5.26 9.93
C PHE A 221 16.10 5.97 9.88
N LYS A 222 17.12 5.41 10.54
CA LYS A 222 18.49 5.92 10.48
C LYS A 222 19.09 5.81 9.07
N TYR A 223 18.72 4.78 8.31
CA TYR A 223 19.31 4.47 7.02
C TYR A 223 18.37 4.66 5.84
N SER A 224 17.11 5.03 6.05
CA SER A 224 16.13 5.32 5.01
C SER A 224 15.98 6.82 4.71
N SER A 225 15.43 7.12 3.54
CA SER A 225 15.13 8.48 3.08
C SER A 225 14.01 8.44 2.03
N SER A 226 13.63 9.58 1.45
CA SER A 226 12.69 9.58 0.32
C SER A 226 13.21 8.80 -0.89
N ILE A 227 14.54 8.65 -1.04
CA ILE A 227 15.14 7.83 -2.10
C ILE A 227 14.84 6.36 -1.90
N SER A 228 14.92 5.84 -0.67
CA SER A 228 14.59 4.44 -0.43
C SER A 228 13.09 4.21 -0.51
N LEU A 229 12.28 5.15 -0.02
CA LEU A 229 10.82 5.05 -0.09
C LEU A 229 10.33 5.00 -1.53
N ASP A 230 10.92 5.82 -2.40
CA ASP A 230 10.65 5.81 -3.84
C ASP A 230 11.01 4.48 -4.53
N ARG A 231 11.98 3.72 -4.00
CA ARG A 231 12.32 2.38 -4.50
C ARG A 231 11.38 1.29 -4.00
N ASP A 232 10.92 1.41 -2.75
CA ASP A 232 10.01 0.42 -2.15
C ASP A 232 8.57 0.55 -2.66
N MET A 233 8.25 1.65 -3.35
CA MET A 233 6.92 1.89 -3.90
C MET A 233 7.00 2.05 -5.42
N ARG A 234 6.06 1.45 -6.14
CA ARG A 234 5.98 1.61 -7.59
C ARG A 234 5.38 2.97 -7.94
N ARG A 235 5.85 3.57 -9.04
CA ARG A 235 5.18 4.73 -9.64
C ARG A 235 3.80 4.32 -10.15
N VAL A 236 2.82 5.19 -9.91
CA VAL A 236 1.49 5.06 -10.50
C VAL A 236 1.39 5.98 -11.71
N THR A 237 0.99 5.43 -12.85
CA THR A 237 0.80 6.15 -14.11
C THR A 237 -0.63 5.90 -14.58
N GLY A 238 -1.54 6.81 -14.24
CA GLY A 238 -2.97 6.63 -14.48
C GLY A 238 -3.64 5.70 -13.47
N GLY A 239 -4.97 5.72 -13.47
CA GLY A 239 -5.80 5.05 -12.47
C GLY A 239 -6.28 6.00 -11.38
N ALA A 240 -6.92 5.42 -10.37
CA ALA A 240 -7.56 6.18 -9.30
C ALA A 240 -6.72 6.16 -8.02
N VAL A 241 -6.67 7.30 -7.33
CA VAL A 241 -5.98 7.39 -6.03
C VAL A 241 -6.65 6.51 -4.98
N GLU A 242 -5.85 5.82 -4.19
CA GLU A 242 -6.30 4.88 -3.15
C GLU A 242 -5.66 5.20 -1.79
N PRO A 243 -6.33 4.88 -0.68
CA PRO A 243 -5.69 4.93 0.63
C PRO A 243 -4.44 4.05 0.66
N GLY A 244 -3.35 4.56 1.22
CA GLY A 244 -2.04 3.90 1.22
C GLY A 244 -1.11 4.34 0.09
N ASP A 245 -1.63 5.03 -0.93
CA ASP A 245 -0.79 5.76 -1.89
C ASP A 245 0.03 6.84 -1.21
N ALA A 246 1.14 7.23 -1.82
CA ALA A 246 1.96 8.33 -1.35
C ALA A 246 2.39 9.24 -2.50
N PHE A 247 2.66 10.50 -2.16
CA PHE A 247 3.38 11.43 -3.01
C PHE A 247 4.79 11.54 -2.47
N VAL A 248 5.79 11.08 -3.22
CA VAL A 248 7.18 10.97 -2.77
C VAL A 248 8.08 11.80 -3.67
N ARG A 249 8.67 12.84 -3.09
CA ARG A 249 9.67 13.67 -3.75
C ARG A 249 11.06 13.29 -3.28
N VAL A 250 11.81 12.66 -4.17
CA VAL A 250 13.22 12.32 -3.96
C VAL A 250 14.09 13.57 -3.96
N GLY A 251 15.17 13.58 -3.18
CA GLY A 251 16.17 14.65 -3.20
C GLY A 251 16.52 15.20 -1.82
N ARG A 252 17.17 16.38 -1.81
CA ARG A 252 17.56 17.13 -0.61
C ARG A 252 17.17 18.60 -0.80
N PRO A 253 16.06 19.07 -0.20
CA PRO A 253 15.17 18.33 0.70
C PRO A 253 14.19 17.42 -0.05
N GLY A 254 14.09 16.17 0.40
CA GLY A 254 13.02 15.25 0.03
C GLY A 254 11.75 15.52 0.83
N HIS A 255 10.60 15.04 0.35
CA HIS A 255 9.32 15.13 1.06
C HIS A 255 8.43 13.92 0.77
N ALA A 256 7.50 13.62 1.67
CA ALA A 256 6.49 12.61 1.44
C ALA A 256 5.16 12.95 2.13
N MET A 257 4.06 12.61 1.46
CA MET A 257 2.71 12.64 2.02
C MET A 257 2.04 11.31 1.70
N ILE A 258 1.23 10.77 2.62
CA ILE A 258 0.48 9.53 2.43
C ILE A 258 -1.02 9.84 2.33
N VAL A 259 -1.72 9.13 1.46
CA VAL A 259 -3.18 9.16 1.36
C VAL A 259 -3.75 8.29 2.46
N LEU A 260 -4.45 8.90 3.42
CA LEU A 260 -5.02 8.20 4.59
C LEU A 260 -6.41 7.64 4.31
N ASP A 261 -7.18 8.33 3.48
CA ASP A 261 -8.53 7.94 3.11
C ASP A 261 -8.93 8.60 1.79
N VAL A 262 -9.93 8.02 1.12
CA VAL A 262 -10.43 8.49 -0.17
C VAL A 262 -11.95 8.42 -0.18
N ALA A 263 -12.57 9.47 -0.69
CA ALA A 263 -13.99 9.54 -0.99
C ALA A 263 -14.21 9.75 -2.49
N VAL A 264 -15.30 9.23 -3.01
CA VAL A 264 -15.69 9.25 -4.42
C VAL A 264 -17.15 9.69 -4.53
N ASP A 265 -17.47 10.53 -5.51
CA ASP A 265 -18.85 10.90 -5.84
C ASP A 265 -19.46 9.98 -6.93
N GLU A 266 -20.71 10.22 -7.28
CA GLU A 266 -21.42 9.44 -8.32
C GLU A 266 -20.81 9.59 -9.72
N SER A 267 -20.10 10.68 -9.99
CA SER A 267 -19.41 10.92 -11.25
C SER A 267 -18.01 10.25 -11.31
N GLY A 268 -17.57 9.66 -10.21
CA GLY A 268 -16.26 9.03 -10.09
C GLY A 268 -15.13 9.99 -9.69
N GLN A 269 -15.42 11.26 -9.39
CA GLN A 269 -14.42 12.21 -8.91
C GLN A 269 -13.98 11.81 -7.51
N ARG A 270 -12.67 11.86 -7.26
CA ARG A 270 -12.09 11.46 -5.98
C ARG A 270 -11.54 12.65 -5.20
N ARG A 271 -11.72 12.57 -3.90
CA ARG A 271 -11.06 13.44 -2.92
C ARG A 271 -10.31 12.59 -1.91
N MET A 272 -9.17 13.07 -1.46
CA MET A 272 -8.26 12.34 -0.59
C MET A 272 -7.92 13.14 0.67
N MET A 273 -7.73 12.44 1.78
CA MET A 273 -7.12 13.00 2.98
C MET A 273 -5.61 12.71 2.96
N LEU A 274 -4.79 13.74 3.14
CA LEU A 274 -3.33 13.62 3.13
C LEU A 274 -2.77 13.72 4.54
N GLY A 275 -1.98 12.73 4.94
CA GLY A 275 -1.18 12.74 6.16
C GLY A 275 0.28 13.06 5.86
N GLN A 276 0.91 13.86 6.72
CA GLN A 276 2.35 14.08 6.65
C GLN A 276 3.02 14.20 8.02
N GLY A 277 4.30 13.85 8.05
CA GLY A 277 5.26 14.37 9.02
C GLY A 277 6.00 15.57 8.40
N GLY A 278 7.27 15.75 8.74
CA GLY A 278 8.07 16.81 8.13
C GLY A 278 9.54 16.78 8.53
N THR A 279 10.27 17.80 8.07
CA THR A 279 11.67 18.04 8.40
C THR A 279 11.80 19.49 8.87
N PRO A 280 11.96 19.76 10.18
CA PRO A 280 12.25 18.80 11.26
C PRO A 280 11.10 17.82 11.56
N PRO A 281 11.40 16.64 12.11
CA PRO A 281 10.40 15.65 12.53
C PRO A 281 9.31 16.25 13.41
N MET A 282 8.08 16.00 13.00
CA MET A 282 6.88 16.54 13.62
C MET A 282 5.78 15.49 13.71
N THR A 283 4.83 15.76 14.59
CA THR A 283 3.67 14.89 14.82
C THR A 283 2.93 14.63 13.50
N LEU A 284 2.52 13.38 13.25
CA LEU A 284 1.68 13.07 12.10
C LEU A 284 0.39 13.89 12.16
N HIS A 285 0.05 14.57 11.07
CA HIS A 285 -1.15 15.40 10.99
C HIS A 285 -1.78 15.32 9.60
N VAL A 286 -3.07 15.61 9.55
CA VAL A 286 -3.86 15.70 8.31
C VAL A 286 -3.82 17.13 7.80
N LEU A 287 -3.56 17.28 6.51
CA LEU A 287 -3.51 18.57 5.84
C LEU A 287 -4.90 19.09 5.51
N ARG A 288 -5.03 20.42 5.50
CA ARG A 288 -6.19 21.15 5.02
C ARG A 288 -5.88 21.76 3.66
N GLY A 289 -6.77 21.58 2.70
CA GLY A 289 -6.70 22.19 1.37
C GLY A 289 -6.97 23.69 1.42
N ALA A 290 -6.73 24.37 0.28
CA ALA A 290 -6.92 25.82 0.16
C ALA A 290 -8.40 26.25 0.35
N ASP A 291 -9.35 25.34 0.12
CA ASP A 291 -10.78 25.53 0.38
C ASP A 291 -11.17 25.32 1.85
N GLY A 292 -10.19 25.10 2.73
CA GLY A 292 -10.42 24.80 4.14
C GLY A 292 -10.88 23.36 4.41
N SER A 293 -10.96 22.51 3.39
CA SER A 293 -11.42 21.12 3.52
C SER A 293 -10.28 20.16 3.85
N PRO A 294 -10.47 19.13 4.69
CA PRO A 294 -9.54 18.02 4.80
C PRO A 294 -9.55 17.09 3.57
N TRP A 295 -10.56 17.24 2.71
CA TRP A 295 -10.76 16.42 1.50
C TRP A 295 -10.26 17.15 0.26
N ILE A 296 -9.03 16.83 -0.12
CA ILE A 296 -8.29 17.49 -1.19
C ILE A 296 -8.64 16.80 -2.51
N ALA A 297 -9.04 17.60 -3.51
CA ALA A 297 -9.30 17.11 -4.86
C ALA A 297 -8.01 16.65 -5.54
N TRP A 298 -8.09 15.59 -6.32
CA TRP A 298 -6.98 15.09 -7.12
C TRP A 298 -7.48 14.51 -8.43
N ASP A 299 -6.92 15.01 -9.54
CA ASP A 299 -7.30 14.63 -10.91
C ASP A 299 -6.40 13.55 -11.51
N GLY A 300 -5.37 13.10 -10.78
CA GLY A 300 -4.43 12.08 -11.25
C GLY A 300 -3.35 12.56 -12.22
N ALA A 301 -3.41 13.82 -12.67
CA ALA A 301 -2.58 14.31 -13.77
C ALA A 301 -1.83 15.62 -13.46
N SER A 302 -2.38 16.46 -12.59
CA SER A 302 -1.84 17.77 -12.27
C SER A 302 -0.68 17.74 -11.26
N THR A 303 -0.17 18.90 -10.89
CA THR A 303 0.69 19.03 -9.72
C THR A 303 -0.19 19.22 -8.50
N LEU A 304 0.01 18.40 -7.48
CA LEU A 304 -0.68 18.53 -6.21
C LEU A 304 -0.10 19.71 -5.43
N HIS A 305 -0.94 20.69 -5.12
CA HIS A 305 -0.60 21.89 -4.37
C HIS A 305 -1.36 21.92 -3.04
N VAL A 306 -0.68 21.58 -1.94
CA VAL A 306 -1.26 21.54 -0.59
C VAL A 306 -0.26 22.11 0.41
N PRO A 307 -0.20 23.44 0.59
CA PRO A 307 0.67 24.05 1.57
C PRO A 307 0.44 23.48 2.98
N PRO A 308 1.48 23.40 3.84
CA PRO A 308 2.84 23.90 3.61
C PRO A 308 3.71 22.91 2.83
N ALA A 309 3.17 21.78 2.37
CA ALA A 309 3.94 20.85 1.56
C ALA A 309 4.33 21.54 0.24
N PRO A 310 5.53 21.25 -0.28
CA PRO A 310 5.94 21.81 -1.55
C PRO A 310 5.12 21.17 -2.69
N PRO A 311 5.09 21.77 -3.90
CA PRO A 311 4.40 21.18 -5.03
C PRO A 311 4.85 19.75 -5.32
N MET A 312 3.87 18.85 -5.52
CA MET A 312 4.11 17.43 -5.78
C MET A 312 3.55 17.06 -7.16
N PRO A 313 4.39 17.03 -8.21
CA PRO A 313 3.94 16.63 -9.54
C PRO A 313 3.35 15.22 -9.54
N ALA A 314 2.40 14.89 -10.43
CA ALA A 314 1.86 13.54 -10.58
C ALA A 314 2.95 12.45 -10.75
N SER A 315 4.12 12.81 -11.28
CA SER A 315 5.28 11.91 -11.37
C SER A 315 5.84 11.44 -10.01
N THR A 316 5.42 12.05 -8.90
CA THR A 316 5.76 11.67 -7.52
C THR A 316 4.75 10.71 -6.90
N TRP A 317 3.64 10.41 -7.56
CA TRP A 317 2.62 9.50 -7.04
C TRP A 317 3.10 8.04 -7.07
N ARG A 318 3.00 7.37 -5.93
CA ARG A 318 3.54 6.05 -5.61
C ARG A 318 2.49 5.18 -4.92
N ARG A 319 2.59 3.86 -5.12
CA ARG A 319 1.80 2.83 -4.44
C ARG A 319 2.69 1.69 -3.96
N TRP A 320 2.34 1.04 -2.86
CA TRP A 320 3.00 -0.19 -2.43
C TRP A 320 2.74 -1.32 -3.44
N SER A 321 3.70 -2.22 -3.65
CA SER A 321 3.57 -3.29 -4.65
C SER A 321 2.78 -4.51 -4.17
N ASP A 322 2.56 -4.65 -2.85
CA ASP A 322 2.06 -5.87 -2.21
C ASP A 322 0.60 -5.74 -1.72
N GLU A 323 -0.30 -5.23 -2.56
CA GLU A 323 -1.75 -5.38 -2.38
C GLU A 323 -2.36 -6.28 -3.44
#